data_AF-A0A0Q4LX11-F1
#
_entry.id   AF-A0A0Q4LX11-F1
#
_cell.length_a   1.000
_cell.length_b   1.000
_cell.length_c   1.000
_cell.angle_alpha   90.00
_cell.angle_beta   90.00
_cell.angle_gamma   90.00
#
_symmetry.space_group_name_H-M   'P 1'
#
loop_
_entity.id
_entity.type
_entity.pdbx_description
1 polymer ?
#
loop_
_entity_poly.entity_id
_entity_poly.type
_entity_poly.pdbx_seq_one_letter_code
_entity_poly.pdbx_strand_id
1 'polypeptide(L)'
;MTKAAVFTMKIEPELRSAFAAAAEAAHRPASQVVRELMREYIDRQEDARDHAAFVARKVAIAREAIGRDEGRDDSAVSADFARRRAGLVDRI
;
A
#
# COMPACT_ATOMS: atom_id res chain seq x y z
N MET A 1 -22.32 -12.87 -22.40
CA MET A 1 -20.97 -12.87 -23.00
C MET A 1 -20.44 -11.44 -22.95
N THR A 2 -19.72 -11.07 -21.90
CA THR A 2 -19.06 -9.76 -21.81
C THR A 2 -17.95 -9.70 -22.86
N LYS A 3 -18.00 -8.73 -23.79
CA LYS A 3 -16.97 -8.55 -24.81
C LYS A 3 -15.62 -8.30 -24.11
N ALA A 4 -14.60 -9.06 -24.48
CA ALA A 4 -13.23 -8.76 -24.06
C ALA A 4 -12.85 -7.37 -24.58
N ALA A 5 -12.39 -6.49 -23.68
CA ALA A 5 -11.81 -5.21 -24.04
C ALA A 5 -10.37 -5.43 -24.55
N VAL A 6 -10.03 -4.83 -25.69
CA VAL A 6 -8.68 -4.90 -26.26
C VAL A 6 -7.94 -3.62 -25.89
N PHE A 7 -6.77 -3.77 -25.27
CA PHE A 7 -5.87 -2.66 -24.92
C PHE A 7 -4.68 -2.65 -25.88
N THR A 8 -4.58 -1.63 -26.71
CA THR A 8 -3.47 -1.45 -27.66
C THR A 8 -2.57 -0.33 -27.17
N MET A 9 -1.27 -0.60 -27.02
CA MET A 9 -0.26 0.38 -26.64
C MET A 9 0.99 0.26 -27.52
N LYS A 10 1.76 1.34 -27.60
CA LYS A 10 3.10 1.32 -28.21
C LYS A 10 4.11 0.96 -27.14
N ILE A 11 5.02 0.05 -27.49
CA ILE A 11 6.15 -0.37 -26.64
C ILE A 11 7.39 -0.48 -27.51
N GLU A 12 8.55 -0.24 -26.91
CA GLU A 12 9.85 -0.39 -27.56
C GLU A 12 10.01 -1.83 -28.08
N PRO A 13 10.49 -2.03 -29.32
CA PRO A 13 10.65 -3.37 -29.89
C PRO A 13 11.52 -4.31 -29.04
N GLU A 14 12.58 -3.77 -28.44
CA GLU A 14 13.51 -4.50 -27.58
C GLU A 14 12.81 -4.95 -26.30
N LEU A 15 12.02 -4.08 -25.68
CA LEU A 15 11.24 -4.38 -24.49
C LEU A 15 10.18 -5.46 -24.78
N ARG A 16 9.49 -5.35 -25.92
CA ARG A 16 8.53 -6.38 -26.36
C ARG A 16 9.18 -7.75 -26.48
N SER A 17 10.34 -7.82 -27.13
CA SER A 17 11.06 -9.07 -27.38
C SER A 17 11.51 -9.69 -26.06
N ALA A 18 12.15 -8.89 -25.19
CA ALA A 18 12.61 -9.34 -23.88
C ALA A 18 11.45 -9.84 -22.99
N PHE A 19 10.33 -9.10 -22.97
CA PHE A 19 9.16 -9.50 -22.19
C PHE A 19 8.54 -10.80 -22.71
N ALA A 20 8.43 -10.97 -24.03
CA ALA A 20 7.92 -12.20 -24.62
C ALA A 20 8.82 -13.39 -24.27
N ALA A 21 10.15 -13.26 -24.42
CA ALA A 21 11.10 -14.31 -24.06
C ALA A 21 11.01 -14.69 -22.57
N ALA A 22 10.88 -13.70 -21.68
CA ALA A 22 10.72 -13.95 -20.24
C ALA A 22 9.41 -14.68 -19.91
N ALA A 23 8.30 -14.30 -20.56
CA ALA A 23 7.01 -14.95 -20.36
C ALA A 23 7.04 -16.41 -20.87
N GLU A 24 7.64 -16.65 -22.03
CA GLU A 24 7.84 -18.00 -22.58
C GLU A 24 8.73 -18.87 -21.69
N ALA A 25 9.84 -18.32 -21.17
CA ALA A 25 10.71 -19.02 -20.23
C ALA A 25 9.99 -19.38 -18.91
N ALA A 26 9.01 -18.57 -18.51
CA ALA A 26 8.13 -18.86 -17.39
C ALA A 26 6.96 -19.79 -17.75
N HIS A 27 6.83 -20.20 -19.02
CA HIS A 27 5.69 -20.95 -19.57
C HIS A 27 4.34 -20.28 -19.34
N ARG A 28 4.31 -18.95 -19.45
CA ARG A 28 3.12 -18.14 -19.18
C ARG A 28 2.78 -17.27 -20.39
N PRO A 29 1.49 -17.14 -20.75
CA PRO A 29 1.09 -16.19 -21.79
C PRO A 29 1.44 -14.75 -21.39
N ALA A 30 2.13 -14.02 -22.28
CA ALA A 30 2.48 -12.61 -22.05
C ALA A 30 1.26 -11.75 -21.65
N SER A 31 0.11 -11.98 -22.26
CA SER A 31 -1.14 -11.26 -21.92
C SER A 31 -1.63 -11.52 -20.50
N GLN A 32 -1.36 -12.71 -19.94
CA GLN A 32 -1.70 -13.01 -18.56
C GLN A 32 -0.80 -12.22 -17.61
N VAL A 33 0.51 -12.21 -17.87
CA VAL A 33 1.47 -11.46 -17.06
C VAL A 33 1.12 -9.97 -17.05
N VAL A 34 0.80 -9.38 -18.20
CA VAL A 34 0.37 -7.98 -18.28
C VAL A 34 -0.88 -7.72 -17.44
N ARG A 35 -1.89 -8.61 -17.48
CA ARG A 35 -3.11 -8.44 -16.67
C ARG A 35 -2.83 -8.48 -15.17
N GLU A 36 -1.92 -9.33 -14.73
CA GLU A 36 -1.53 -9.39 -13.32
C GLU A 36 -0.76 -8.16 -12.89
N LEU A 37 0.21 -7.71 -13.69
CA LEU A 37 0.94 -6.46 -13.44
C LEU A 37 0.01 -5.24 -13.39
N MET A 38 -1.02 -5.21 -14.23
CA MET A 38 -2.04 -4.16 -14.19
C MET A 38 -2.84 -4.18 -12.89
N ARG A 39 -3.24 -5.35 -12.39
CA ARG A 39 -3.95 -5.48 -11.11
C ARG A 39 -3.08 -5.06 -9.95
N GLU A 40 -1.85 -5.57 -9.89
CA GLU A 40 -0.89 -5.19 -8.85
C GLU A 40 -0.60 -3.68 -8.87
N TYR A 41 -0.55 -3.07 -10.05
CA TYR A 41 -0.42 -1.62 -10.17
C TYR A 41 -1.64 -0.90 -9.57
N ILE A 42 -2.86 -1.35 -9.87
CA ILE A 42 -4.10 -0.77 -9.31
C ILE A 42 -4.10 -0.90 -7.79
N ASP A 43 -3.85 -2.10 -7.27
CA ASP A 43 -3.85 -2.39 -5.83
C ASP A 43 -2.86 -1.47 -5.10
N ARG A 44 -1.63 -1.33 -5.62
CA ARG A 44 -0.64 -0.41 -5.04
C ARG A 44 -1.08 1.05 -5.05
N GLN A 45 -1.81 1.48 -6.10
CA GLN A 45 -2.33 2.84 -6.17
C GLN A 45 -3.49 3.07 -5.21
N GLU A 46 -4.34 2.06 -4.99
CA GLU A 46 -5.42 2.11 -4.00
C GLU A 46 -4.85 2.13 -2.59
N ASP A 47 -3.91 1.23 -2.26
CA ASP A 47 -3.23 1.21 -0.96
C ASP A 47 -2.55 2.54 -0.64
N ALA A 48 -1.86 3.15 -1.62
CA ALA A 48 -1.23 4.44 -1.43
C ALA A 48 -2.25 5.56 -1.15
N ARG A 49 -3.40 5.54 -1.84
CA ARG A 49 -4.48 6.50 -1.60
C ARG A 49 -5.13 6.29 -0.24
N ASP A 50 -5.36 5.05 0.14
CA ASP A 50 -5.97 4.70 1.43
C ASP A 50 -5.04 5.06 2.59
N HIS A 51 -3.74 4.80 2.44
CA HIS A 51 -2.74 5.23 3.40
C HIS A 51 -2.72 6.77 3.53
N ALA A 52 -2.69 7.49 2.41
CA ALA A 52 -2.74 8.95 2.42
C ALA A 52 -4.02 9.48 3.09
N ALA A 53 -5.18 8.87 2.78
CA ALA A 53 -6.46 9.24 3.38
C ALA A 53 -6.50 8.95 4.89
N PHE A 54 -5.93 7.83 5.32
CA PHE A 54 -5.77 7.49 6.74
C PHE A 54 -4.90 8.52 7.47
N VAL A 55 -3.73 8.85 6.92
CA VAL A 55 -2.82 9.85 7.50
C VAL A 55 -3.49 11.22 7.57
N ALA A 56 -4.18 11.65 6.50
CA ALA A 56 -4.90 12.91 6.48
C ALA A 56 -5.97 12.99 7.59
N ARG A 57 -6.78 11.93 7.76
CA ARG A 57 -7.76 11.84 8.86
C ARG A 57 -7.10 11.89 10.23
N LYS A 58 -6.02 11.14 10.44
CA LYS A 58 -5.29 11.12 11.71
C LYS A 58 -4.72 12.51 12.07
N VAL A 59 -4.16 13.21 11.09
CA VAL A 59 -3.63 14.58 11.26
C VAL A 59 -4.75 15.57 11.56
N ALA A 60 -5.90 15.47 10.88
CA ALA A 60 -7.05 16.34 11.15
C ALA A 60 -7.53 16.20 12.61
N ILE A 61 -7.74 14.96 13.07
CA ILE A 61 -8.12 14.68 14.46
C ILE A 61 -7.09 15.22 15.45
N ALA A 62 -5.79 15.01 15.19
CA ALA A 62 -4.73 15.50 16.06
C ALA A 62 -4.70 17.03 16.14
N ARG A 63 -4.92 17.74 15.02
CA ARG A 63 -5.01 19.20 14.99
C ARG A 63 -6.21 19.73 15.77
N GLU A 64 -7.36 19.09 15.65
CA GLU A 64 -8.55 19.43 16.44
C GLU A 64 -8.32 19.22 17.93
N ALA A 65 -7.69 18.11 18.33
CA ALA A 65 -7.34 17.83 19.73
C ALA A 65 -6.38 18.88 20.30
N ILE A 66 -5.36 19.28 19.53
CA ILE A 66 -4.45 20.38 19.91
C ILE A 66 -5.22 21.69 20.07
N GLY A 67 -6.13 22.01 19.14
CA GLY A 67 -6.99 23.20 19.23
C GLY A 67 -7.89 23.21 20.47
N ARG A 68 -8.20 22.04 21.03
CA ARG A 68 -8.95 21.86 22.28
C ARG A 68 -8.06 21.67 23.52
N ASP A 69 -6.74 21.81 23.38
CA ASP A 69 -5.75 21.57 24.44
C ASP A 69 -5.82 20.14 25.04
N GLU A 70 -6.25 19.16 24.24
CA GLU A 70 -6.33 17.74 24.63
C GLU A 70 -5.01 16.98 24.38
N GLY A 71 -3.90 17.70 24.31
CA GLY A 71 -2.56 17.12 24.18
C GLY A 71 -2.15 16.34 25.42
N ARG A 72 -1.17 15.43 25.26
CA ARG A 72 -0.53 14.74 26.40
C ARG A 72 0.95 15.05 26.42
N ASP A 73 1.47 15.24 27.62
CA ASP A 73 2.90 15.42 27.86
C ASP A 73 3.68 14.15 27.49
N ASP A 74 4.83 14.33 26.85
CA ASP A 74 5.66 13.23 26.36
C ASP A 74 6.16 12.32 27.49
N SER A 75 6.51 12.88 28.65
CA SER A 75 6.99 12.10 29.79
C SER A 75 5.89 11.20 30.37
N ALA A 76 4.66 11.72 30.42
CA ALA A 76 3.49 10.96 30.87
C ALA A 76 3.14 9.82 29.89
N VAL A 77 3.24 10.08 28.58
CA VAL A 77 3.08 9.06 27.54
C VAL A 77 4.15 7.97 27.68
N SER A 78 5.42 8.35 27.78
CA SER A 78 6.55 7.43 27.92
C SER A 78 6.42 6.53 29.14
N ALA A 79 6.03 7.09 30.29
CA ALA A 79 5.79 6.32 31.51
C ALA A 79 4.64 5.31 31.35
N ASP A 80 3.55 5.70 30.69
CA ASP A 80 2.41 4.80 30.46
C ASP A 80 2.80 3.60 29.59
N PHE A 81 3.51 3.84 28.49
CA PHE A 81 3.98 2.76 27.63
C PHE A 81 5.02 1.87 28.31
N ALA A 82 5.86 2.41 29.20
CA ALA A 82 6.78 1.60 30.01
C ALA A 82 6.03 0.63 30.94
N ARG A 83 4.97 1.11 31.63
CA ARG A 83 4.11 0.24 32.46
C ARG A 83 3.43 -0.86 31.65
N ARG A 84 2.89 -0.52 30.47
CA ARG A 84 2.24 -1.51 29.59
C ARG A 84 3.21 -2.61 29.14
N ARG A 85 4.44 -2.24 28.80
CA ARG A 85 5.48 -3.22 28.42
C ARG A 85 5.87 -4.12 29.59
N ALA A 86 6.06 -3.56 30.78
CA ALA A 86 6.36 -4.36 31.98
C ALA A 86 5.25 -5.39 32.27
N GLY A 87 3.98 -4.98 32.21
CA GLY A 87 2.85 -5.89 32.42
C GLY A 87 2.63 -6.95 31.33
N LEU A 88 3.26 -6.82 30.15
CA LEU A 88 3.30 -7.88 29.14
C LEU A 88 4.38 -8.92 29.45
N VAL A 89 5.49 -8.49 30.05
CA VAL A 89 6.59 -9.37 30.49
C VAL A 89 6.16 -10.18 31.71
N ASP A 90 5.41 -9.59 32.64
CA ASP A 90 4.89 -10.28 33.84
C ASP A 90 3.80 -11.33 33.54
N ARG A 91 3.31 -11.41 32.29
CA ARG A 91 2.21 -12.30 31.85
C ARG A 91 2.71 -13.51 31.04
N ILE A 92 4.02 -13.63 30.85
CA ILE A 92 4.72 -14.76 30.19
C ILE A 92 5.43 -15.57 31.27
#